data_AF-A0AAV1QAK5-F1
#
_entry.id   AF-A0AAV1QAK5-F1
#
_cell.length_a   1.000
_cell.length_b   1.000
_cell.length_c   1.000
_cell.angle_alpha   90.00
_cell.angle_beta   90.00
_cell.angle_gamma   90.00
#
_symmetry.space_group_name_H-M   'P 1'
#
loop_
_entity.id
_entity.type
_entity.pdbx_description
1 polymer ?
#
loop_
_entity_poly.entity_id
_entity_poly.type
_entity_poly.pdbx_seq_one_letter_code
_entity_poly.pdbx_strand_id
1 'polypeptide(L)'
;MNISFHCSLQGIYTPKQWYYMKLFQTVGVIMQHDSARTMPVFVLCKGKPFLISAHHNEDDDDDDDDYDEANPHNFAEALPEEMSVKIFGELDAESLCSASRTCKLWHDIIEESEQLWRSQCLLVRAVCQREVDRDRIDGLSWKVTLVRNYSRSCVKRDWLRGRYSHVSSAEELMGRKMVPLDAETWGEILQAELDR
;
A
#
# COMPACT_ATOMS: atom_id res chain seq x y z
N MET A 1 -24.41 -6.07 24.55
CA MET A 1 -24.32 -7.47 25.02
C MET A 1 -22.85 -7.75 25.30
N ASN A 2 -22.46 -7.72 26.58
CA ASN A 2 -21.14 -8.14 27.03
C ASN A 2 -21.07 -9.66 26.91
N ILE A 3 -20.27 -10.17 25.98
CA ILE A 3 -20.06 -11.61 25.86
C ILE A 3 -18.94 -11.99 26.84
N SER A 4 -19.34 -12.60 27.95
CA SER A 4 -18.48 -13.37 28.84
C SER A 4 -17.79 -14.49 28.08
N PHE A 5 -16.59 -14.23 27.55
CA PHE A 5 -15.66 -15.25 27.05
C PHE A 5 -14.49 -15.51 28.02
N HIS A 6 -14.65 -15.15 29.31
CA HIS A 6 -13.50 -14.99 30.19
C HIS A 6 -13.08 -16.25 31.00
N CYS A 7 -13.71 -17.43 30.85
CA CYS A 7 -13.43 -18.50 31.84
C CYS A 7 -13.35 -19.97 31.38
N SER A 8 -13.30 -20.32 30.10
CA SER A 8 -13.22 -21.74 29.70
C SER A 8 -12.01 -22.16 28.85
N LEU A 9 -11.04 -21.28 28.58
CA LEU A 9 -9.92 -21.57 27.68
C LEU A 9 -8.52 -21.43 28.32
N GLN A 10 -8.45 -21.30 29.66
CA GLN A 10 -7.18 -21.09 30.39
C GLN A 10 -6.21 -22.29 30.35
N GLY A 11 -6.59 -23.43 29.76
CA GLY A 11 -5.70 -24.60 29.60
C GLY A 11 -5.28 -24.95 28.17
N ILE A 12 -5.76 -24.23 27.15
CA ILE A 12 -5.58 -24.62 25.74
C ILE A 12 -4.58 -23.71 25.01
N TYR A 13 -4.41 -22.47 25.47
CA TYR A 13 -3.63 -21.47 24.74
C TYR A 13 -2.39 -21.03 25.52
N THR A 14 -1.27 -20.93 24.83
CA THR A 14 -0.04 -20.33 25.36
C THR A 14 -0.25 -18.84 25.66
N PRO A 15 0.55 -18.23 26.56
CA PRO A 15 0.47 -16.79 26.83
C PRO A 15 0.60 -15.92 25.58
N LYS A 16 1.40 -16.35 24.59
CA LYS A 16 1.51 -15.71 23.28
C LYS A 16 0.19 -15.76 22.50
N GLN A 17 -0.46 -16.92 22.43
CA GLN A 17 -1.77 -17.06 21.76
C GLN A 17 -2.84 -16.16 22.38
N TRP A 18 -2.85 -16.05 23.71
CA TRP A 18 -3.77 -15.17 24.43
C TRP A 18 -3.52 -13.69 24.14
N TYR A 19 -2.25 -13.30 24.11
CA TYR A 19 -1.84 -11.94 23.78
C TYR A 19 -2.27 -11.57 22.35
N TYR A 20 -2.02 -12.44 21.37
CA TYR A 20 -2.44 -12.20 20.00
C TYR A 20 -3.96 -12.19 19.83
N MET A 21 -4.70 -13.10 20.48
CA MET A 21 -6.17 -13.06 20.47
C MET A 21 -6.71 -11.74 21.03
N LYS A 22 -6.10 -11.22 22.10
CA LYS A 22 -6.47 -9.92 22.67
C LYS A 22 -6.07 -8.77 21.76
N LEU A 23 -4.90 -8.82 21.11
CA LEU A 23 -4.48 -7.85 20.12
C LEU A 23 -5.41 -7.87 18.89
N PHE A 24 -5.83 -9.04 18.40
CA PHE A 24 -6.79 -9.17 17.30
C PHE A 24 -8.16 -8.61 17.65
N GLN A 25 -8.66 -8.88 18.85
CA GLN A 25 -9.92 -8.30 19.32
C GLN A 25 -9.80 -6.78 19.45
N THR A 26 -8.71 -6.27 20.03
CA THR A 26 -8.51 -4.83 20.21
C THR A 26 -8.31 -4.12 18.87
N VAL A 27 -7.44 -4.63 17.99
CA VAL A 27 -7.24 -4.07 16.64
C VAL A 27 -8.52 -4.19 15.81
N GLY A 28 -9.23 -5.32 15.88
CA GLY A 28 -10.52 -5.48 15.20
C GLY A 28 -11.59 -4.50 15.68
N VAL A 29 -11.67 -4.25 16.99
CA VAL A 29 -12.61 -3.31 17.60
C VAL A 29 -12.23 -1.86 17.31
N ILE A 30 -10.95 -1.49 17.42
CA ILE A 30 -10.45 -0.15 17.05
C ILE A 30 -10.78 0.14 15.58
N MET A 31 -10.58 -0.83 14.69
CA MET A 31 -10.84 -0.67 13.25
C MET A 31 -12.34 -0.65 12.89
N GLN A 32 -13.22 -1.26 13.71
CA GLN A 32 -14.67 -1.21 13.51
C GLN A 32 -15.28 0.14 13.94
N HIS A 33 -14.71 0.79 14.96
CA HIS A 33 -15.20 2.08 15.44
C HIS A 33 -14.92 3.24 14.46
N ASP A 34 -13.88 3.11 13.63
CA ASP A 34 -13.55 4.09 12.57
C ASP A 34 -14.36 3.87 11.27
N SER A 35 -14.94 2.68 11.08
CA SER A 35 -15.61 2.30 9.84
C SER A 35 -16.97 2.99 9.62
N ALA A 36 -17.50 3.73 10.62
CA ALA A 36 -18.76 4.47 10.51
C ALA A 36 -18.63 5.86 9.85
N ARG A 37 -17.41 6.31 9.54
CA ARG A 37 -17.17 7.57 8.82
C ARG A 37 -16.04 7.45 7.83
N THR A 38 -16.22 6.67 6.76
CA THR A 38 -15.36 6.86 5.58
C THR A 38 -16.03 6.33 4.33
N MET A 39 -16.65 7.23 3.57
CA MET A 39 -16.68 7.10 2.11
C MET A 39 -15.23 6.93 1.63
N PRO A 40 -14.93 6.14 0.58
CA PRO A 40 -13.60 6.13 -0.01
C PRO A 40 -13.42 7.43 -0.79
N VAL A 41 -13.24 8.54 -0.08
CA VAL A 41 -12.57 9.70 -0.64
C VAL A 41 -11.11 9.29 -0.69
N PHE A 42 -10.65 8.91 -1.88
CA PHE A 42 -9.22 8.82 -2.18
C PHE A 42 -8.62 10.19 -1.91
N VAL A 43 -8.13 10.41 -0.68
CA VAL A 43 -7.15 11.47 -0.44
C VAL A 43 -5.83 10.90 -0.90
N LEU A 44 -5.64 10.98 -2.22
CA LEU A 44 -4.32 11.06 -2.82
C LEU A 44 -3.56 12.12 -2.04
N CYS A 45 -2.50 11.71 -1.33
CA CYS A 45 -1.61 12.60 -0.62
C CYS A 45 -1.22 13.74 -1.59
N LYS A 46 -1.72 14.95 -1.33
CA LYS A 46 -1.22 16.17 -1.96
C LYS A 46 0.19 16.39 -1.42
N GLY A 47 1.15 15.67 -1.97
CA GLY A 47 2.54 16.06 -1.90
C GLY A 47 2.68 17.37 -2.67
N LYS A 48 2.76 18.49 -1.94
CA LYS A 48 3.31 19.72 -2.51
C LYS A 48 4.72 19.40 -3.00
N PRO A 49 5.10 19.77 -4.23
CA PRO A 49 6.51 19.84 -4.58
C PRO A 49 7.15 20.83 -3.61
N PHE A 50 8.14 20.38 -2.86
CA PHE A 50 9.00 21.27 -2.09
C PHE A 50 9.88 21.99 -3.13
N LEU A 51 9.39 23.12 -3.64
CA LEU A 51 10.22 24.04 -4.39
C LEU A 51 11.24 24.60 -3.40
N ILE A 52 12.51 24.28 -3.64
CA ILE A 52 13.64 24.96 -3.03
C ILE A 52 13.56 26.40 -3.53
N SER A 53 13.05 27.31 -2.69
CA SER A 53 13.22 28.75 -2.88
C SER A 53 14.48 29.14 -2.13
N ALA A 54 15.60 29.27 -2.86
CA ALA A 54 16.76 29.99 -2.39
C ALA A 54 16.63 31.43 -2.87
N HIS A 55 16.40 32.34 -1.93
CA HIS A 55 16.53 33.78 -2.13
C HIS A 55 17.95 34.11 -2.63
N HIS A 56 18.05 34.78 -3.78
CA HIS A 56 19.24 35.56 -4.15
C HIS A 56 19.14 36.94 -3.48
N ASN A 57 20.25 37.36 -2.87
CA ASN A 57 20.53 38.77 -2.65
C ASN A 57 21.09 39.34 -3.95
N GLU A 58 20.68 40.57 -4.27
CA GLU A 58 21.22 41.39 -5.36
C GLU A 58 22.68 41.78 -5.02
N ASP A 59 23.59 41.67 -6.00
CA ASP A 59 24.45 42.76 -6.48
C ASP A 59 25.71 42.21 -7.21
N ASP A 60 25.85 42.70 -8.46
CA ASP A 60 27.05 42.89 -9.28
C ASP A 60 27.74 41.76 -10.08
N ASP A 61 27.94 42.13 -11.36
CA ASP A 61 28.97 41.78 -12.36
C ASP A 61 28.69 40.71 -13.42
N ASP A 62 28.77 41.18 -14.67
CA ASP A 62 28.67 40.51 -15.97
C ASP A 62 29.60 39.29 -16.09
N ASP A 63 29.03 38.09 -16.22
CA ASP A 63 29.68 36.97 -16.89
C ASP A 63 28.64 36.19 -17.72
N ASP A 64 28.90 36.13 -19.02
CA ASP A 64 28.10 35.61 -20.12
C ASP A 64 28.20 34.07 -20.16
N ASP A 65 27.75 33.40 -19.09
CA ASP A 65 27.64 31.93 -19.05
C ASP A 65 26.26 31.50 -19.57
N ASP A 66 26.26 31.01 -20.81
CA ASP A 66 25.22 30.19 -21.45
C ASP A 66 24.99 28.91 -20.64
N TYR A 67 24.29 29.02 -19.51
CA TYR A 67 23.74 27.87 -18.83
C TYR A 67 22.63 27.31 -19.71
N ASP A 68 23.00 26.36 -20.57
CA ASP A 68 22.09 25.41 -21.20
C ASP A 68 21.36 24.67 -20.07
N GLU A 69 20.28 25.28 -19.60
CA GLU A 69 19.38 24.72 -18.59
C GLU A 69 18.74 23.51 -19.25
N ALA A 70 19.45 22.39 -19.14
CA ALA A 70 19.12 21.11 -19.75
C ALA A 70 17.69 20.76 -19.37
N ASN A 71 16.77 21.10 -20.27
CA ASN A 71 15.37 20.83 -20.10
C ASN A 71 15.25 19.33 -19.87
N PRO A 72 14.84 18.86 -18.67
CA PRO A 72 14.89 17.44 -18.36
C PRO A 72 13.94 16.71 -19.29
N HIS A 73 14.49 16.13 -20.35
CA HIS A 73 13.72 15.51 -21.40
C HIS A 73 12.99 14.30 -20.84
N ASN A 74 11.67 14.30 -21.03
CA ASN A 74 10.82 13.19 -20.68
C ASN A 74 11.21 11.96 -21.50
N PHE A 75 11.76 10.93 -20.84
CA PHE A 75 12.20 9.73 -21.53
C PHE A 75 11.09 9.06 -22.35
N ALA A 76 9.83 9.17 -21.92
CA ALA A 76 8.71 8.53 -22.58
C ALA A 76 8.41 9.15 -23.96
N GLU A 77 8.91 10.35 -24.23
CA GLU A 77 8.83 11.00 -25.54
C GLU A 77 9.97 10.55 -26.48
N ALA A 78 11.10 10.12 -25.91
CA ALA A 78 12.29 9.71 -26.65
C ALA A 78 12.35 8.19 -26.90
N LEU A 79 11.71 7.38 -26.05
CA LEU A 79 11.72 5.92 -26.13
C LEU A 79 10.46 5.37 -26.80
N PRO A 80 10.57 4.23 -27.52
CA PRO A 80 9.40 3.44 -27.89
C PRO A 80 8.56 3.08 -26.66
N GLU A 81 7.24 3.03 -26.84
CA GLU A 81 6.29 2.79 -25.75
C GLU A 81 6.59 1.49 -24.98
N GLU A 82 7.01 0.43 -25.67
CA GLU A 82 7.32 -0.86 -25.05
C GLU A 82 8.48 -0.75 -24.06
N MET A 83 9.44 0.15 -24.30
CA MET A 83 10.55 0.41 -23.38
C MET A 83 10.09 1.23 -22.19
N SER A 84 9.21 2.21 -22.41
CA SER A 84 8.56 2.97 -21.33
C SER A 84 7.75 2.05 -20.41
N VAL A 85 6.97 1.13 -20.98
CA VAL A 85 6.23 0.10 -20.23
C VAL A 85 7.18 -0.78 -19.41
N LYS A 86 8.32 -1.20 -19.96
CA LYS A 86 9.32 -1.96 -19.17
C LYS A 86 9.87 -1.17 -18.00
N ILE A 87 10.20 0.10 -18.20
CA ILE A 87 10.69 0.98 -17.12
C ILE A 87 9.64 1.12 -16.03
N PHE A 88 8.38 1.40 -16.39
CA PHE A 88 7.29 1.46 -15.42
C PHE A 88 7.03 0.11 -14.74
N GLY A 89 7.33 -1.00 -15.41
CA GLY A 89 7.21 -2.36 -14.87
C GLY A 89 8.13 -2.65 -13.68
N GLU A 90 9.22 -1.91 -13.54
CA GLU A 90 10.16 -2.03 -12.41
C GLU A 90 9.70 -1.28 -11.15
N LEU A 91 8.68 -0.43 -11.28
CA LEU A 91 8.15 0.35 -10.16
C LEU A 91 7.24 -0.52 -9.27
N ASP A 92 7.22 -0.23 -7.97
CA ASP A 92 6.19 -0.76 -7.09
C ASP A 92 4.85 -0.03 -7.32
N ALA A 93 3.74 -0.61 -6.88
CA ALA A 93 2.42 -0.07 -7.15
C ALA A 93 2.23 1.38 -6.64
N GLU A 94 2.91 1.78 -5.56
CA GLU A 94 2.84 3.15 -5.04
C GLU A 94 3.62 4.14 -5.91
N SER A 95 4.83 3.77 -6.34
CA SER A 95 5.61 4.58 -7.28
C SER A 95 4.94 4.64 -8.65
N LEU A 96 4.32 3.55 -9.11
CA LEU A 96 3.55 3.52 -10.36
C LEU A 96 2.34 4.46 -10.31
N CYS A 97 1.59 4.45 -9.20
CA CYS A 97 0.50 5.42 -8.97
C CYS A 97 1.01 6.86 -8.95
N SER A 98 2.24 7.09 -8.50
CA SER A 98 2.83 8.42 -8.46
C SER A 98 3.34 8.86 -9.84
N ALA A 99 3.93 7.94 -10.59
CA ALA A 99 4.33 8.12 -11.98
C ALA A 99 3.14 8.45 -12.88
N SER A 100 1.98 7.81 -12.71
CA SER A 100 0.79 8.12 -13.53
C SER A 100 0.23 9.54 -13.30
N ARG A 101 0.71 10.27 -12.29
CA ARG A 101 0.30 11.65 -11.99
C ARG A 101 1.31 12.70 -12.45
N THR A 102 2.42 12.32 -13.06
CA THR A 102 3.48 13.28 -13.44
C THR A 102 3.11 14.08 -14.69
N CYS A 103 2.69 13.40 -15.76
CA CYS A 103 2.24 14.03 -17.00
C CYS A 103 1.21 13.15 -17.75
N LYS A 104 0.56 13.72 -18.76
CA LYS A 104 -0.47 13.02 -19.56
C LYS A 104 0.08 11.79 -20.28
N LEU A 105 1.27 11.90 -20.88
CA LEU A 105 1.87 10.78 -21.59
C LEU A 105 2.14 9.58 -20.66
N TRP A 106 2.69 9.82 -19.47
CA TRP A 106 2.93 8.76 -18.49
C TRP A 106 1.62 8.16 -17.99
N HIS A 107 0.63 9.02 -17.73
CA HIS A 107 -0.71 8.58 -17.35
C HIS A 107 -1.26 7.60 -18.38
N ASP A 108 -1.25 7.96 -19.67
CA ASP A 108 -1.86 7.17 -20.73
C ASP A 108 -1.13 5.82 -20.91
N ILE A 109 0.22 5.84 -20.95
CA ILE A 109 1.04 4.60 -21.03
C ILE A 109 0.76 3.67 -19.85
N ILE A 110 0.71 4.21 -18.62
CA ILE A 110 0.53 3.40 -17.41
C ILE A 110 -0.91 2.88 -17.32
N GLU A 111 -1.90 3.72 -17.59
CA GLU A 111 -3.32 3.41 -17.42
C GLU A 111 -3.82 2.39 -18.45
N GLU A 112 -3.37 2.50 -19.70
CA GLU A 112 -3.82 1.63 -20.78
C GLU A 112 -3.10 0.26 -20.79
N SER A 113 -2.00 0.13 -20.05
CA SER A 113 -1.22 -1.10 -20.01
C SER A 113 -1.78 -2.14 -19.03
N GLU A 114 -2.65 -3.02 -19.53
CA GLU A 114 -3.14 -4.18 -18.76
C GLU A 114 -2.01 -5.11 -18.28
N GLN A 115 -0.88 -5.16 -18.99
CA GLN A 115 0.27 -5.98 -18.59
C GLN A 115 0.95 -5.46 -17.32
N LEU A 116 1.08 -4.13 -17.17
CA LEU A 116 1.61 -3.50 -15.96
C LEU A 116 0.73 -3.81 -14.75
N TRP A 117 -0.58 -3.61 -14.89
CA TRP A 117 -1.50 -3.89 -13.79
C TRP A 117 -1.56 -5.37 -13.43
N ARG A 118 -1.45 -6.24 -14.43
CA ARG A 118 -1.39 -7.69 -14.22
C ARG A 118 -0.15 -8.11 -13.44
N SER A 119 1.04 -7.62 -13.79
CA SER A 119 2.28 -8.00 -13.08
C SER A 119 2.21 -7.60 -11.60
N GLN A 120 1.74 -6.39 -11.31
CA GLN A 120 1.53 -5.91 -9.94
C GLN A 120 0.47 -6.73 -9.19
N CYS A 121 -0.61 -7.13 -9.87
CA CYS A 121 -1.60 -8.03 -9.29
C CYS A 121 -1.03 -9.39 -8.89
N LEU A 122 -0.07 -9.94 -9.65
CA LEU A 122 0.54 -11.22 -9.31
C LEU A 122 1.33 -11.13 -7.99
N LEU A 123 1.96 -9.99 -7.71
CA LEU A 123 2.64 -9.76 -6.42
C LEU A 123 1.63 -9.71 -5.27
N VAL A 124 0.50 -9.04 -5.46
CA VAL A 124 -0.59 -8.99 -4.47
C VAL A 124 -1.23 -10.37 -4.28
N ARG A 125 -1.40 -11.14 -5.36
CA ARG A 125 -1.96 -12.49 -5.35
C ARG A 125 -1.13 -13.48 -4.55
N ALA A 126 0.19 -13.31 -4.48
CA ALA A 126 1.05 -14.15 -3.64
C ALA A 126 0.71 -14.07 -2.14
N VAL A 127 0.02 -13.00 -1.71
CA VAL A 127 -0.38 -12.76 -0.33
C VAL A 127 -1.90 -12.87 -0.14
N CYS A 128 -2.67 -12.34 -1.09
CA CYS A 128 -4.14 -12.28 -1.09
C CYS A 128 -4.71 -13.08 -2.25
N GLN A 129 -4.34 -14.36 -2.35
CA GLN A 129 -4.73 -15.21 -3.47
C GLN A 129 -6.25 -15.30 -3.62
N ARG A 130 -6.95 -15.59 -2.52
CA ARG A 130 -8.41 -15.78 -2.48
C ARG A 130 -9.16 -14.54 -2.95
N GLU A 131 -8.74 -13.35 -2.51
CA GLU A 131 -9.39 -12.10 -2.88
C GLU A 131 -9.12 -11.74 -4.34
N VAL A 132 -7.87 -11.87 -4.80
CA VAL A 132 -7.53 -11.62 -6.20
C VAL A 132 -8.25 -12.59 -7.13
N ASP A 133 -8.24 -13.90 -6.84
CA ASP A 133 -8.88 -14.91 -7.67
C ASP A 133 -10.39 -14.68 -7.77
N ARG A 134 -11.04 -14.27 -6.68
CA ARG A 134 -12.45 -13.87 -6.69
C ARG A 134 -12.71 -12.68 -7.60
N ASP A 135 -11.95 -11.61 -7.46
CA ASP A 135 -12.08 -10.42 -8.31
C ASP A 135 -11.86 -10.74 -9.80
N ARG A 136 -10.99 -11.73 -10.11
CA ARG A 136 -10.80 -12.21 -11.48
C ARG A 136 -12.00 -13.00 -12.00
N ILE A 137 -12.58 -13.87 -11.17
CA ILE A 137 -13.80 -14.62 -11.49
C ILE A 137 -14.97 -13.66 -11.73
N ASP A 138 -15.06 -12.59 -10.93
CA ASP A 138 -16.08 -11.54 -11.05
C ASP A 138 -15.86 -10.63 -12.28
N GLY A 139 -14.81 -10.86 -13.07
CA GLY A 139 -14.56 -10.16 -14.34
C GLY A 139 -14.03 -8.74 -14.19
N LEU A 140 -13.46 -8.37 -13.05
CA LEU A 140 -12.88 -7.04 -12.85
C LEU A 140 -11.61 -6.85 -13.71
N SER A 141 -11.24 -5.61 -14.05
CA SER A 141 -9.96 -5.33 -14.71
C SER A 141 -8.78 -5.52 -13.76
N TRP A 142 -7.56 -5.73 -14.28
CA TRP A 142 -6.38 -5.93 -13.42
C TRP A 142 -6.13 -4.72 -12.52
N LYS A 143 -6.33 -3.51 -13.05
CA LYS A 143 -6.21 -2.29 -12.26
C LYS A 143 -7.19 -2.26 -11.09
N VAL A 144 -8.46 -2.56 -11.34
CA VAL A 144 -9.49 -2.55 -10.29
C VAL A 144 -9.19 -3.61 -9.24
N THR A 145 -8.83 -4.83 -9.66
CA THR A 145 -8.40 -5.90 -8.76
C THR A 145 -7.21 -5.46 -7.89
N LEU A 146 -6.19 -4.83 -8.48
CA LEU A 146 -5.02 -4.35 -7.73
C LEU A 146 -5.43 -3.35 -6.66
N VAL A 147 -6.15 -2.29 -7.05
CA VAL A 147 -6.52 -1.18 -6.16
C VAL A 147 -7.37 -1.67 -4.99
N ARG A 148 -8.32 -2.58 -5.23
CA ARG A 148 -9.18 -3.14 -4.17
C ARG A 148 -8.40 -3.95 -3.15
N ASN A 149 -7.36 -4.66 -3.57
CA ASN A 149 -6.64 -5.62 -2.72
C ASN A 149 -5.32 -5.09 -2.17
N TYR A 150 -4.79 -3.99 -2.71
CA TYR A 150 -3.45 -3.50 -2.37
C TYR A 150 -3.27 -3.22 -0.88
N SER A 151 -4.15 -2.41 -0.28
CA SER A 151 -4.01 -2.02 1.14
C SER A 151 -4.09 -3.24 2.07
N ARG A 152 -5.01 -4.18 1.76
CA ARG A 152 -5.16 -5.44 2.48
C ARG A 152 -3.92 -6.32 2.37
N SER A 153 -3.39 -6.46 1.16
CA SER A 153 -2.18 -7.22 0.89
C SER A 153 -0.96 -6.65 1.61
N CYS A 154 -0.80 -5.33 1.63
CA CYS A 154 0.26 -4.68 2.39
C CYS A 154 0.17 -5.01 3.88
N VAL A 155 -1.00 -4.80 4.50
CA VAL A 155 -1.18 -5.09 5.93
C VAL A 155 -0.93 -6.58 6.22
N LYS A 156 -1.55 -7.48 5.45
CA LYS A 156 -1.37 -8.93 5.63
C LYS A 156 0.10 -9.34 5.47
N ARG A 157 0.79 -8.85 4.44
CA ARG A 157 2.23 -9.11 4.21
C ARG A 157 3.09 -8.69 5.39
N ASP A 158 2.73 -7.59 6.05
CA ASP A 158 3.51 -7.04 7.17
C ASP A 158 3.41 -7.91 8.41
N TRP A 159 2.20 -8.36 8.70
CA TRP A 159 1.95 -9.37 9.72
C TRP A 159 2.69 -10.67 9.41
N LEU A 160 2.57 -11.21 8.18
CA LEU A 160 3.23 -12.45 7.78
C LEU A 160 4.76 -12.35 7.76
N ARG A 161 5.34 -11.16 7.58
CA ARG A 161 6.78 -10.92 7.70
C ARG A 161 7.24 -10.77 9.15
N GLY A 162 6.33 -10.76 10.12
CA GLY A 162 6.64 -10.56 11.53
C GLY A 162 6.98 -9.12 11.88
N ARG A 163 6.59 -8.13 11.04
CA ARG A 163 6.81 -6.70 11.37
C ARG A 163 6.16 -6.28 12.68
N TYR A 164 5.16 -7.05 13.11
CA TYR A 164 4.36 -6.79 14.29
C TYR A 164 4.49 -7.89 15.37
N SER A 165 5.48 -8.77 15.28
CA SER A 165 5.62 -9.91 16.20
C SER A 165 5.95 -9.51 17.65
N HIS A 166 6.35 -8.26 17.88
CA HIS A 166 6.72 -7.74 19.21
C HIS A 166 5.86 -6.56 19.66
N VAL A 167 4.78 -6.30 18.94
CA VAL A 167 3.84 -5.25 19.32
C VAL A 167 3.30 -5.59 20.69
N SER A 168 3.44 -4.68 21.67
CA SER A 168 3.05 -4.91 23.07
C SER A 168 1.75 -4.20 23.46
N SER A 169 1.27 -3.29 22.61
CA SER A 169 -0.03 -2.64 22.78
C SER A 169 -0.65 -2.22 21.44
N ALA A 170 -1.94 -1.88 21.46
CA ALA A 170 -2.63 -1.41 20.26
C ALA A 170 -2.20 0.02 19.86
N GLU A 171 -1.72 0.82 20.82
CA GLU A 171 -1.21 2.17 20.60
C GLU A 171 0.00 2.19 19.67
N GLU A 172 0.84 1.15 19.71
CA GLU A 172 2.00 1.02 18.80
C GLU A 172 1.60 0.83 17.32
N LEU A 173 0.35 0.43 17.09
CA LEU A 173 -0.23 0.30 15.76
C LEU A 173 -0.97 1.58 15.32
N MET A 174 -1.20 2.53 16.23
CA MET A 174 -1.82 3.82 15.89
C MET A 174 -0.87 4.63 14.99
N GLY A 175 -1.44 5.28 13.97
CA GLY A 175 -0.68 6.01 12.95
C GLY A 175 -0.19 5.14 11.79
N ARG A 176 -0.33 3.80 11.86
CA ARG A 176 -0.11 2.93 10.70
C ARG A 176 -1.41 2.79 9.90
N LYS A 177 -1.29 2.73 8.58
CA LYS A 177 -2.43 2.47 7.69
C LYS A 177 -2.84 1.00 7.80
N MET A 178 -3.68 0.71 8.78
CA MET A 178 -4.31 -0.58 8.96
C MET A 178 -5.61 -0.66 8.16
N VAL A 179 -5.99 -1.88 7.77
CA VAL A 179 -7.30 -2.15 7.18
C VAL A 179 -7.96 -3.32 7.90
N PRO A 180 -9.29 -3.34 7.99
CA PRO A 180 -10.00 -4.49 8.54
C PRO A 180 -9.68 -5.77 7.78
N LEU A 181 -9.33 -6.83 8.52
CA LEU A 181 -9.17 -8.18 7.99
C LEU A 181 -10.29 -9.07 8.51
N ASP A 182 -10.67 -10.08 7.72
CA ASP A 182 -11.68 -11.04 8.13
C ASP A 182 -11.10 -12.13 9.04
N ALA A 183 -11.98 -12.90 9.67
CA ALA A 183 -11.61 -13.94 10.62
C ALA A 183 -10.69 -15.01 9.99
N GLU A 184 -10.92 -15.35 8.73
CA GLU A 184 -10.10 -16.32 7.99
C GLU A 184 -8.66 -15.81 7.83
N THR A 185 -8.50 -14.55 7.42
CA THR A 185 -7.20 -13.90 7.24
C THR A 185 -6.46 -13.72 8.56
N TRP A 186 -7.16 -13.38 9.63
CA TRP A 186 -6.55 -13.35 10.97
C TRP A 186 -6.12 -14.74 11.44
N GLY A 187 -6.89 -15.78 11.09
CA GLY A 187 -6.52 -17.17 11.35
C GLY A 187 -5.21 -17.56 10.68
N GLU A 188 -5.03 -17.20 9.40
CA GLU A 188 -3.78 -17.41 8.66
C GLU A 188 -2.59 -16.68 9.31
N ILE A 189 -2.79 -15.41 9.69
CA ILE A 189 -1.75 -14.60 10.36
C ILE A 189 -1.35 -15.23 11.70
N LEU A 190 -2.33 -15.63 12.52
CA LEU A 190 -2.07 -16.28 13.80
C LEU A 190 -1.30 -17.58 13.60
N GLN A 191 -1.69 -18.41 12.63
CA GLN A 191 -0.98 -19.65 12.36
C GLN A 191 0.48 -19.39 11.99
N ALA A 192 0.73 -18.44 11.08
CA ALA A 192 2.10 -18.06 10.68
C ALA A 192 2.95 -17.51 11.83
N GLU A 193 2.33 -16.88 12.84
CA GLU A 193 3.03 -16.39 14.02
C GLU A 193 3.30 -17.50 15.06
N LEU A 194 2.48 -18.55 15.10
CA LEU A 194 2.69 -19.72 15.95
C LEU A 194 3.76 -20.67 15.40
N ASP A 195 3.87 -20.75 14.07
CA ASP A 195 4.84 -21.60 13.39
C ASP A 195 6.27 -21.03 13.40
N ARG A 196 6.47 -19.84 13.95
CA ARG A 196 7.73 -19.07 13.94
C ARG A 196 8.56 -19.33 15.21
#